data_AF-A0A8T6LA17-F1
#
_entry.id   AF-A0A8T6LA17-F1
#
_cell.length_a   1.000
_cell.length_b   1.000
_cell.length_c   1.000
_cell.angle_alpha   90.00
_cell.angle_beta   90.00
_cell.angle_gamma   90.00
#
_symmetry.space_group_name_H-M   'P 1'
#
loop_
_entity.id
_entity.type
_entity.pdbx_description
1 polymer ?
#
loop_
_entity_poly.entity_id
_entity_poly.type
_entity_poly.pdbx_seq_one_letter_code
_entity_poly.pdbx_strand_id
1 'polypeptide(L)'
;MRYIFYFLVLLIGVSGGLAIITGLLQVKSNSGLYSIPSENFKNTLLIPNPEIEHVYLYLVFPSGEAANPFDEGMAHYVEHLAWLSFLGGSNDNEERHSNAWTNRFSTGYWQITTKDDLYTVLQGLIAVSKPLSVDSSFALEERSIILREYDYRVSERPLYPVYRDMDKILYGNGSLARSVIGEPPIIAEYSLDDARTLHRQSHVLREATLLVYGNVDKSQLEAALAALPIEQKTGSSSFLVGFVKSKCIFEC
;
A
#
# COMPACT_ATOMS: atom_id res chain seq x y z
N MET A 1 -46.84 54.76 -13.77
CA MET A 1 -46.36 54.79 -12.37
C MET A 1 -46.76 53.47 -11.69
N ARG A 2 -45.85 52.85 -10.92
CA ARG A 2 -45.98 51.61 -10.08
C ARG A 2 -45.51 50.23 -10.58
N TYR A 3 -44.88 50.07 -11.76
CA TYR A 3 -44.31 48.76 -12.13
C TYR A 3 -42.83 48.75 -12.57
N ILE A 4 -42.16 49.90 -12.63
CA ILE A 4 -40.75 50.00 -13.06
C ILE A 4 -39.76 49.98 -11.87
N PHE A 5 -40.24 50.16 -10.64
CA PHE A 5 -39.38 50.26 -9.45
C PHE A 5 -39.01 48.92 -8.79
N TYR A 6 -39.70 47.82 -9.11
CA TYR A 6 -39.44 46.52 -8.47
C TYR A 6 -38.37 45.68 -9.16
N PHE A 7 -37.91 46.07 -10.36
CA PHE A 7 -36.86 45.33 -11.07
C PHE A 7 -35.43 45.70 -10.62
N LEU A 8 -35.25 46.86 -9.97
CA LEU A 8 -33.91 47.31 -9.55
C LEU A 8 -33.48 46.77 -8.18
N VAL A 9 -34.41 46.31 -7.35
CA VAL A 9 -34.10 45.78 -6.00
C VAL A 9 -33.73 44.30 -6.03
N LEU A 10 -34.15 43.56 -7.06
CA LEU A 10 -33.82 42.13 -7.18
C LEU A 10 -32.38 41.88 -7.72
N LEU A 11 -31.81 42.85 -8.43
CA LEU A 11 -30.48 42.71 -9.06
C LEU A 11 -29.31 42.98 -8.10
N ILE A 12 -29.53 43.70 -7.00
CA ILE A 12 -28.50 43.98 -5.98
C ILE A 12 -28.41 42.85 -4.94
N GLY A 13 -29.50 42.09 -4.74
CA GLY A 13 -29.52 40.95 -3.82
C GLY A 13 -28.82 39.69 -4.35
N VAL A 14 -28.76 39.51 -5.67
CA VAL A 14 -28.15 38.30 -6.28
C VAL A 14 -26.63 38.44 -6.44
N SER A 15 -26.11 39.64 -6.67
CA SER A 15 -24.66 39.86 -6.79
C SER A 15 -23.93 39.81 -5.45
N GLY A 16 -24.59 40.21 -4.35
CA GLY A 16 -24.01 40.14 -3.00
C GLY A 16 -23.95 38.73 -2.42
N GLY A 17 -24.95 37.89 -2.73
CA GLY A 17 -24.98 36.50 -2.27
C GLY A 17 -23.93 35.62 -2.94
N LEU A 18 -23.61 35.88 -4.22
CA LEU A 18 -22.63 35.08 -4.96
C LEU A 18 -21.18 35.33 -4.49
N ALA A 19 -20.84 36.58 -4.13
CA ALA A 19 -19.52 36.92 -3.63
C ALA A 19 -19.24 36.40 -2.21
N ILE A 20 -20.27 36.27 -1.36
CA ILE A 20 -20.14 35.74 0.00
C ILE A 20 -19.94 34.22 -0.02
N ILE A 21 -20.56 33.50 -0.95
CA ILE A 21 -20.39 32.04 -1.08
C ILE A 21 -18.98 31.67 -1.57
N THR A 22 -18.36 32.49 -2.43
CA THR A 22 -16.98 32.26 -2.88
C THR A 22 -15.92 32.45 -1.78
N GLY A 23 -16.20 33.23 -0.73
CA GLY A 23 -15.29 33.40 0.41
C GLY A 23 -15.39 32.28 1.47
N LEU A 24 -16.56 31.64 1.58
CA LEU A 24 -16.83 30.55 2.53
C LEU A 24 -16.34 29.18 2.04
N LEU A 25 -16.02 29.05 0.75
CA LEU A 25 -15.52 27.83 0.12
C LEU A 25 -14.12 28.02 -0.47
N GLN A 26 -13.24 28.80 0.18
CA GLN A 26 -11.81 28.55 0.03
C GLN A 26 -11.52 27.19 0.66
N VAL A 27 -11.58 26.14 -0.15
CA VAL A 27 -10.95 24.86 0.18
C VAL A 27 -9.47 25.18 0.37
N LYS A 28 -9.07 25.35 1.62
CA LYS A 28 -7.73 25.76 2.03
C LYS A 28 -6.76 24.59 1.96
N SER A 29 -6.88 23.71 0.96
CA SER A 29 -5.92 22.62 0.77
C SER A 29 -4.73 23.17 -0.02
N ASN A 30 -3.82 23.81 0.71
CA ASN A 30 -2.56 24.33 0.21
C ASN A 30 -1.48 23.22 0.16
N SER A 31 -1.87 21.95 0.06
CA SER A 31 -0.96 20.81 0.17
C SER A 31 -0.14 20.65 -1.11
N GLY A 32 0.91 21.46 -1.22
CA GLY A 32 1.96 21.26 -2.21
C GLY A 32 2.55 19.86 -2.07
N LEU A 33 2.86 19.21 -3.19
CA LEU A 33 3.62 17.98 -3.22
C LEU A 33 5.11 18.31 -3.16
N TYR A 34 5.81 17.77 -2.17
CA TYR A 34 7.24 17.98 -1.97
C TYR A 34 8.01 16.69 -2.19
N SER A 35 9.08 16.74 -2.97
CA SER A 35 10.06 15.65 -3.02
C SER A 35 11.08 15.85 -1.90
N ILE A 36 11.24 14.84 -1.05
CA ILE A 36 12.19 14.83 0.06
C ILE A 36 13.34 13.88 -0.31
N PRO A 37 14.60 14.32 -0.26
CA PRO A 37 15.74 13.42 -0.48
C PRO A 37 15.79 12.32 0.58
N SER A 38 16.12 11.10 0.16
CA SER A 38 16.36 9.96 1.05
C SER A 38 17.44 9.07 0.46
N GLU A 39 18.26 8.46 1.32
CA GLU A 39 19.22 7.42 0.90
C GLU A 39 18.56 6.03 0.81
N ASN A 40 17.38 5.86 1.39
CA ASN A 40 16.68 4.58 1.46
C ASN A 40 15.73 4.33 0.30
N PHE A 41 15.19 5.38 -0.33
CA PHE A 41 14.11 5.26 -1.32
C PHE A 41 14.48 5.95 -2.63
N LYS A 42 13.93 5.45 -3.74
CA LYS A 42 14.06 6.10 -5.05
C LYS A 42 13.38 7.47 -5.04
N ASN A 43 12.18 7.51 -4.47
CA ASN A 43 11.39 8.71 -4.31
C ASN A 43 10.82 8.76 -2.89
N THR A 44 10.84 9.94 -2.29
CA THR A 44 10.02 10.23 -1.11
C THR A 44 9.18 11.46 -1.40
N LEU A 45 7.87 11.32 -1.26
CA LEU A 45 6.88 12.34 -1.58
C LEU A 45 6.14 12.72 -0.31
N LEU A 46 6.02 14.01 -0.04
CA LEU A 46 5.30 14.57 1.11
C LEU A 46 4.15 15.44 0.63
N ILE A 47 2.96 15.18 1.14
CA ILE A 47 1.75 16.01 0.97
C ILE A 47 1.28 16.40 2.39
N PRO A 48 1.73 17.55 2.93
CA PRO A 48 1.39 17.93 4.30
C PRO A 48 -0.07 18.37 4.38
N ASN A 49 -0.76 17.93 5.43
CA ASN A 49 -2.10 18.35 5.78
C ASN A 49 -2.20 18.53 7.30
N PRO A 50 -1.99 19.75 7.83
CA PRO A 50 -2.06 20.03 9.26
C PRO A 50 -3.49 20.07 9.81
N GLU A 51 -4.52 19.93 8.96
CA GLU A 51 -5.93 19.98 9.38
C GLU A 51 -6.43 18.62 9.91
N ILE A 52 -5.65 17.56 9.72
CA ILE A 52 -5.95 16.21 10.25
C ILE A 52 -5.00 15.85 11.39
N GLU A 53 -5.35 14.83 12.17
CA GLU A 53 -4.47 14.33 13.24
C GLU A 53 -3.41 13.36 12.71
N HIS A 54 -3.82 12.52 11.76
CA HIS A 54 -3.04 11.37 11.32
C HIS A 54 -2.02 11.68 10.23
N VAL A 55 -1.03 10.79 10.13
CA VAL A 55 -0.07 10.68 9.04
C VAL A 55 -0.25 9.31 8.39
N TYR A 56 -0.36 9.30 7.08
CA TYR A 56 -0.53 8.12 6.23
C TYR A 56 0.79 7.87 5.52
N LEU A 57 1.31 6.65 5.66
CA LEU A 57 2.55 6.20 5.04
C LEU A 57 2.22 5.12 4.03
N TYR A 58 2.66 5.27 2.79
CA TYR A 58 2.56 4.26 1.75
C TYR A 58 3.96 3.95 1.22
N LEU A 59 4.37 2.69 1.34
CA LEU A 59 5.60 2.18 0.76
C LEU A 59 5.24 1.29 -0.44
N VAL A 60 5.63 1.72 -1.64
CA VAL A 60 5.26 1.05 -2.89
C VAL A 60 6.49 0.57 -3.63
N PHE A 61 6.55 -0.73 -3.87
CA PHE A 61 7.56 -1.37 -4.70
C PHE A 61 7.05 -1.45 -6.15
N PRO A 62 7.84 -1.04 -7.16
CA PRO A 62 7.45 -1.08 -8.56
C PRO A 62 7.59 -2.49 -9.16
N SER A 63 7.14 -3.51 -8.42
CA SER A 63 7.16 -4.91 -8.82
C SER A 63 5.87 -5.56 -8.37
N GLY A 64 5.04 -6.00 -9.33
CA GLY A 64 3.82 -6.77 -9.09
C GLY A 64 3.81 -8.07 -9.88
N GLU A 65 2.64 -8.67 -10.07
CA GLU A 65 2.51 -10.01 -10.67
C GLU A 65 3.07 -10.09 -12.11
N ALA A 66 3.00 -9.02 -12.90
CA ALA A 66 3.52 -9.05 -14.26
C ALA A 66 5.05 -9.16 -14.32
N ALA A 67 5.76 -8.82 -13.23
CA ALA A 67 7.21 -8.92 -13.11
C ALA A 67 7.67 -10.23 -12.44
N ASN A 68 6.74 -11.01 -11.88
CA ASN A 68 7.01 -12.28 -11.22
C ASN A 68 7.54 -13.32 -12.24
N PRO A 69 8.76 -13.88 -12.07
CA PRO A 69 9.28 -14.90 -12.96
C PRO A 69 8.82 -16.32 -12.60
N PHE A 70 8.13 -16.51 -11.47
CA PHE A 70 7.63 -17.78 -10.98
C PHE A 70 6.15 -17.98 -11.35
N ASP A 71 5.51 -18.94 -10.69
CA ASP A 71 4.10 -19.27 -10.87
C ASP A 71 3.18 -18.09 -10.57
N GLU A 72 2.04 -18.03 -11.26
CA GLU A 72 1.08 -16.94 -11.10
C GLU A 72 0.58 -16.80 -9.66
N GLY A 73 0.52 -15.57 -9.17
CA GLY A 73 0.09 -15.22 -7.82
C GLY A 73 1.19 -15.32 -6.76
N MET A 74 2.43 -15.68 -7.15
CA MET A 74 3.57 -15.66 -6.23
C MET A 74 3.87 -14.27 -5.68
N ALA A 75 3.63 -13.19 -6.46
CA ALA A 75 3.84 -11.82 -5.95
C ALA A 75 2.91 -11.51 -4.77
N HIS A 76 1.64 -11.92 -4.88
CA HIS A 76 0.66 -11.78 -3.80
C HIS A 76 1.02 -12.68 -2.60
N TYR A 77 1.51 -13.89 -2.83
CA TYR A 77 2.00 -14.73 -1.72
C TYR A 77 3.19 -14.12 -0.99
N VAL A 78 4.13 -13.52 -1.71
CA VAL A 78 5.25 -12.78 -1.10
C VAL A 78 4.74 -11.60 -0.27
N GLU A 79 3.70 -10.92 -0.72
CA GLU A 79 3.09 -9.83 0.04
C GLU A 79 2.65 -10.28 1.44
N HIS A 80 1.88 -11.36 1.51
CA HIS A 80 1.43 -11.99 2.76
C HIS A 80 2.60 -12.31 3.68
N LEU A 81 3.61 -13.01 3.13
CA LEU A 81 4.77 -13.43 3.92
C LEU A 81 5.55 -12.22 4.45
N ALA A 82 5.75 -11.18 3.64
CA ALA A 82 6.50 -9.98 4.03
C ALA A 82 5.76 -9.15 5.08
N TRP A 83 4.45 -8.97 4.92
CA TRP A 83 3.63 -8.20 5.84
C TRP A 83 3.57 -8.83 7.24
N LEU A 84 3.32 -10.13 7.31
CA LEU A 84 3.12 -10.83 8.57
C LEU A 84 4.42 -11.18 9.28
N SER A 85 5.52 -11.32 8.53
CA SER A 85 6.88 -11.34 9.13
C SER A 85 7.16 -10.06 9.92
N PHE A 86 6.51 -8.95 9.57
CA PHE A 86 6.72 -7.66 10.20
C PHE A 86 5.77 -7.40 11.37
N LEU A 87 4.46 -7.69 11.26
CA LEU A 87 3.49 -7.46 12.34
C LEU A 87 3.65 -8.38 13.57
N GLY A 88 4.64 -9.29 13.58
CA GLY A 88 4.92 -10.14 14.74
C GLY A 88 3.78 -11.09 15.15
N GLY A 89 2.77 -11.27 14.29
CA GLY A 89 1.60 -12.12 14.55
C GLY A 89 0.61 -11.58 15.58
N SER A 90 0.68 -10.31 16.02
CA SER A 90 -0.28 -9.74 16.98
C SER A 90 -1.49 -9.10 16.29
N ASN A 91 -2.69 -9.60 16.63
CA ASN A 91 -3.98 -9.20 16.04
C ASN A 91 -4.77 -8.15 16.84
N ASP A 92 -4.19 -7.56 17.89
CA ASP A 92 -4.97 -6.72 18.81
C ASP A 92 -4.77 -5.23 18.46
N ASN A 93 -5.63 -4.73 17.55
CA ASN A 93 -5.86 -3.33 17.14
C ASN A 93 -5.10 -2.78 15.91
N GLU A 94 -4.17 -3.52 15.32
CA GLU A 94 -3.33 -3.04 14.20
C GLU A 94 -4.02 -3.10 12.81
N GLU A 95 -5.07 -3.92 12.66
CA GLU A 95 -5.78 -4.14 11.39
C GLU A 95 -6.49 -2.87 10.85
N ARG A 96 -6.83 -1.89 11.70
CA ARG A 96 -7.49 -0.64 11.26
C ARG A 96 -6.52 0.42 10.76
N HIS A 97 -5.25 0.27 11.07
CA HIS A 97 -4.23 1.28 10.82
C HIS A 97 -3.16 0.77 9.87
N SER A 98 -3.38 -0.37 9.21
CA SER A 98 -2.37 -0.98 8.37
C SER A 98 -2.98 -1.98 7.38
N ASN A 99 -2.46 -2.04 6.16
CA ASN A 99 -2.83 -3.07 5.17
C ASN A 99 -1.76 -3.17 4.06
N ALA A 100 -1.91 -4.19 3.21
CA ALA A 100 -1.08 -4.44 2.05
C ALA A 100 -1.94 -4.72 0.82
N TRP A 101 -1.35 -4.62 -0.37
CA TRP A 101 -1.98 -4.96 -1.64
C TRP A 101 -0.95 -5.30 -2.70
N THR A 102 -1.35 -6.12 -3.66
CA THR A 102 -0.58 -6.45 -4.86
C THR A 102 -1.47 -6.32 -6.09
N ASN A 103 -0.93 -5.72 -7.14
CA ASN A 103 -1.55 -5.70 -8.46
C ASN A 103 -0.56 -6.20 -9.52
N ARG A 104 -0.91 -6.07 -10.80
CA ARG A 104 -0.04 -6.50 -11.90
C ARG A 104 1.32 -5.78 -11.91
N PHE A 105 1.41 -4.55 -11.42
CA PHE A 105 2.59 -3.68 -11.63
C PHE A 105 3.34 -3.33 -10.35
N SER A 106 2.73 -3.52 -9.19
CA SER A 106 3.26 -3.06 -7.93
C SER A 106 2.70 -3.84 -6.75
N THR A 107 3.46 -3.86 -5.67
CA THR A 107 3.05 -4.28 -4.34
C THR A 107 3.24 -3.10 -3.39
N GLY A 108 2.26 -2.85 -2.54
CA GLY A 108 2.25 -1.70 -1.64
C GLY A 108 1.85 -2.09 -0.22
N TYR A 109 2.44 -1.40 0.73
CA TYR A 109 2.16 -1.51 2.16
C TYR A 109 1.84 -0.13 2.70
N TRP A 110 0.87 -0.04 3.60
CA TRP A 110 0.56 1.24 4.21
C TRP A 110 0.23 1.13 5.69
N GLN A 111 0.51 2.21 6.40
CA GLN A 111 0.17 2.39 7.80
C GLN A 111 -0.32 3.81 8.08
N ILE A 112 -1.19 3.94 9.08
CA ILE A 112 -1.67 5.20 9.64
C ILE A 112 -1.02 5.36 11.00
N THR A 113 -0.48 6.55 11.26
CA THR A 113 0.21 6.89 12.50
C THR A 113 -0.10 8.32 12.91
N THR A 114 0.52 8.78 14.00
CA THR A 114 0.58 10.20 14.38
C THR A 114 2.00 10.71 14.13
N LYS A 115 2.18 12.04 14.18
CA LYS A 115 3.52 12.64 14.05
C LYS A 115 4.51 12.17 15.13
N ASP A 116 4.01 11.81 16.32
CA ASP A 116 4.83 11.42 17.47
C ASP A 116 5.38 9.99 17.29
N ASP A 117 4.63 9.13 16.61
CA ASP A 117 4.99 7.73 16.32
C ASP A 117 5.58 7.54 14.91
N LEU A 118 5.79 8.63 14.15
CA LEU A 118 6.21 8.61 12.74
C LEU A 118 7.45 7.73 12.52
N TYR A 119 8.50 7.94 13.31
CA TYR A 119 9.76 7.20 13.17
C TYR A 119 9.56 5.70 13.42
N THR A 120 8.86 5.33 14.50
CA THR A 120 8.63 3.94 14.89
C THR A 120 7.83 3.20 13.82
N VAL A 121 6.74 3.80 13.35
CA VAL A 121 5.90 3.19 12.30
C VAL A 121 6.64 3.13 10.97
N LEU A 122 7.39 4.17 10.60
CA LEU A 122 8.20 4.15 9.37
C LEU A 122 9.30 3.07 9.43
N GLN A 123 9.98 2.91 10.57
CA GLN A 123 10.96 1.85 10.78
C GLN A 123 10.32 0.47 10.65
N GLY A 124 9.08 0.33 11.11
CA GLY A 124 8.29 -0.86 10.94
C GLY A 124 7.95 -1.13 9.48
N LEU A 125 7.39 -0.14 8.78
CA LEU A 125 7.00 -0.26 7.39
C LEU A 125 8.15 -0.68 6.47
N ILE A 126 9.37 -0.17 6.67
CA ILE A 126 10.54 -0.60 5.86
C ILE A 126 11.02 -2.02 6.18
N ALA A 127 10.55 -2.63 7.27
CA ALA A 127 10.95 -3.98 7.64
C ALA A 127 10.38 -5.06 6.69
N VAL A 128 9.34 -4.74 5.90
CA VAL A 128 8.84 -5.63 4.83
C VAL A 128 9.90 -5.96 3.78
N SER A 129 10.98 -5.16 3.68
CA SER A 129 12.13 -5.43 2.82
C SER A 129 13.22 -6.29 3.46
N LYS A 130 13.11 -6.64 4.75
CA LYS A 130 14.07 -7.55 5.39
C LYS A 130 13.91 -8.96 4.81
N PRO A 131 15.02 -9.73 4.69
CA PRO A 131 14.94 -11.09 4.16
C PRO A 131 13.87 -11.93 4.87
N LEU A 132 13.00 -12.59 4.09
CA LEU A 132 11.95 -13.47 4.63
C LEU A 132 12.54 -14.61 5.46
N SER A 133 12.35 -14.55 6.78
CA SER A 133 12.81 -15.54 7.76
C SER A 133 11.65 -16.30 8.41
N VAL A 134 10.60 -16.61 7.63
CA VAL A 134 9.47 -17.42 8.09
C VAL A 134 9.79 -18.92 8.03
N ASP A 135 9.19 -19.68 8.94
CA ASP A 135 9.24 -21.13 8.92
C ASP A 135 8.25 -21.74 7.91
N SER A 136 8.43 -23.03 7.60
CA SER A 136 7.61 -23.72 6.61
C SER A 136 6.15 -23.90 7.02
N SER A 137 5.87 -23.96 8.33
CA SER A 137 4.51 -24.15 8.83
C SER A 137 3.68 -22.87 8.68
N PHE A 138 4.30 -21.72 8.96
CA PHE A 138 3.72 -20.40 8.70
C PHE A 138 3.46 -20.22 7.20
N ALA A 139 4.44 -20.57 6.35
CA ALA A 139 4.28 -20.49 4.90
C ALA A 139 3.11 -21.36 4.37
N LEU A 140 2.90 -22.55 4.93
CA LEU A 140 1.76 -23.42 4.61
C LEU A 140 0.41 -22.84 5.08
N GLU A 141 0.41 -22.18 6.24
CA GLU A 141 -0.78 -21.49 6.77
C GLU A 141 -1.18 -20.32 5.86
N GLU A 142 -0.23 -19.51 5.40
CA GLU A 142 -0.48 -18.41 4.47
C GLU A 142 -1.00 -18.90 3.11
N ARG A 143 -0.48 -20.01 2.57
CA ARG A 143 -1.09 -20.65 1.38
C ARG A 143 -2.55 -20.99 1.61
N SER A 144 -2.87 -21.53 2.79
CA SER A 144 -4.24 -21.89 3.15
C SER A 144 -5.14 -20.66 3.33
N ILE A 145 -4.58 -19.52 3.76
CA ILE A 145 -5.29 -18.23 3.82
C ILE A 145 -5.62 -17.75 2.41
N ILE A 146 -4.64 -17.74 1.49
CA ILE A 146 -4.84 -17.28 0.12
C ILE A 146 -5.87 -18.14 -0.62
N LEU A 147 -5.88 -19.46 -0.39
CA LEU A 147 -6.94 -20.33 -0.95
C LEU A 147 -8.34 -19.92 -0.48
N ARG A 148 -8.51 -19.56 0.80
CA ARG A 148 -9.80 -19.06 1.31
C ARG A 148 -10.13 -17.66 0.78
N GLU A 149 -9.13 -16.82 0.57
CA GLU A 149 -9.31 -15.53 -0.08
C GLU A 149 -9.77 -15.70 -1.53
N TYR A 150 -9.21 -16.66 -2.26
CA TYR A 150 -9.67 -17.03 -3.59
C TYR A 150 -11.14 -17.43 -3.55
N ASP A 151 -11.53 -18.33 -2.64
CA ASP A 151 -12.93 -18.72 -2.52
C ASP A 151 -13.84 -17.51 -2.27
N TYR A 152 -13.47 -16.63 -1.34
CA TYR A 152 -14.24 -15.44 -1.00
C TYR A 152 -14.30 -14.38 -2.12
N ARG A 153 -13.17 -14.07 -2.75
CA ARG A 153 -13.04 -12.98 -3.74
C ARG A 153 -13.38 -13.40 -5.15
N VAL A 154 -13.18 -14.67 -5.49
CA VAL A 154 -13.25 -15.17 -6.86
C VAL A 154 -14.43 -16.11 -7.04
N SER A 155 -14.55 -17.14 -6.21
CA SER A 155 -15.56 -18.19 -6.45
C SER A 155 -16.99 -17.65 -6.39
N GLU A 156 -17.22 -16.61 -5.58
CA GLU A 156 -18.51 -15.95 -5.44
C GLU A 156 -18.76 -14.85 -6.51
N ARG A 157 -17.79 -14.55 -7.39
CA ARG A 157 -17.91 -13.51 -8.44
C ARG A 157 -18.21 -14.12 -9.81
N PRO A 158 -19.44 -13.99 -10.34
CA PRO A 158 -19.85 -14.65 -11.59
C PRO A 158 -19.01 -14.29 -12.82
N LEU A 159 -18.45 -13.09 -12.85
CA LEU A 159 -17.69 -12.57 -14.00
C LEU A 159 -16.19 -12.83 -13.94
N TYR A 160 -15.66 -13.35 -12.82
CA TYR A 160 -14.22 -13.58 -12.70
C TYR A 160 -13.67 -14.51 -13.79
N PRO A 161 -14.29 -15.68 -14.08
CA PRO A 161 -13.80 -16.55 -15.15
C PRO A 161 -13.79 -15.86 -16.52
N VAL A 162 -14.77 -14.99 -16.78
CA VAL A 162 -14.86 -14.22 -18.04
C VAL A 162 -13.68 -13.26 -18.17
N TYR A 163 -13.37 -12.50 -17.12
CA TYR A 163 -12.24 -11.56 -17.15
C TYR A 163 -10.90 -12.28 -17.28
N ARG A 164 -10.71 -13.40 -16.58
CA ARG A 164 -9.52 -14.22 -16.71
C ARG A 164 -9.34 -14.77 -18.12
N ASP A 165 -10.41 -15.33 -18.70
CA ASP A 165 -10.35 -15.92 -20.04
C ASP A 165 -10.15 -14.82 -21.11
N MET A 166 -10.73 -13.64 -20.90
CA MET A 166 -10.47 -12.45 -21.71
C MET A 166 -9.00 -12.02 -21.64
N ASP A 167 -8.40 -11.95 -20.45
CA ASP A 167 -6.98 -11.64 -20.27
C ASP A 167 -6.08 -12.65 -21.00
N LYS A 168 -6.40 -13.95 -20.94
CA LYS A 168 -5.70 -15.01 -21.68
C LYS A 168 -5.84 -14.86 -23.20
N ILE A 169 -7.01 -14.45 -23.71
CA ILE A 169 -7.20 -14.19 -25.14
C ILE A 169 -6.39 -12.96 -25.59
N LEU A 170 -6.40 -11.89 -24.80
CA LEU A 170 -5.74 -10.63 -25.13
C LEU A 170 -4.22 -10.71 -25.05
N TYR A 171 -3.69 -11.40 -24.04
CA TYR A 171 -2.26 -11.40 -23.71
C TYR A 171 -1.58 -12.76 -23.85
N GLY A 172 -2.32 -13.80 -24.27
CA GLY A 172 -1.80 -15.16 -24.45
C GLY A 172 -1.27 -15.75 -23.15
N ASN A 173 -0.06 -16.33 -23.22
CA ASN A 173 0.64 -16.88 -22.06
C ASN A 173 1.59 -15.85 -21.40
N GLY A 174 1.49 -14.56 -21.76
CA GLY A 174 2.31 -13.51 -21.19
C GLY A 174 1.95 -13.19 -19.74
N SER A 175 2.84 -12.51 -19.03
CA SER A 175 2.64 -12.20 -17.60
C SER A 175 1.44 -11.27 -17.32
N LEU A 176 0.95 -10.54 -18.33
CA LEU A 176 -0.26 -9.72 -18.21
C LEU A 176 -1.56 -10.54 -18.16
N ALA A 177 -1.53 -11.80 -18.61
CA ALA A 177 -2.68 -12.72 -18.56
C ALA A 177 -2.85 -13.41 -17.20
N ARG A 178 -1.85 -13.28 -16.31
CA ARG A 178 -1.78 -14.04 -15.06
C ARG A 178 -2.75 -13.51 -14.02
N SER A 179 -3.27 -14.43 -13.22
CA SER A 179 -4.05 -14.12 -12.03
C SER A 179 -3.14 -13.53 -10.95
N VAL A 180 -3.48 -12.34 -10.44
CA VAL A 180 -2.74 -11.72 -9.30
C VAL A 180 -2.93 -12.55 -8.03
N ILE A 181 -4.13 -13.10 -7.80
CA ILE A 181 -4.39 -13.95 -6.64
C ILE A 181 -3.83 -15.36 -6.80
N GLY A 182 -3.58 -15.79 -8.04
CA GLY A 182 -3.23 -17.16 -8.41
C GLY A 182 -4.46 -18.02 -8.77
N GLU A 183 -4.22 -19.29 -9.07
CA GLU A 183 -5.25 -20.32 -9.27
C GLU A 183 -5.09 -21.43 -8.23
N PRO A 184 -6.15 -22.05 -7.69
CA PRO A 184 -6.05 -22.93 -6.53
C PRO A 184 -5.03 -24.08 -6.63
N PRO A 185 -4.91 -24.81 -7.76
CA PRO A 185 -3.90 -25.86 -7.90
C PRO A 185 -2.47 -25.32 -7.81
N ILE A 186 -2.25 -24.11 -8.30
CA ILE A 186 -0.93 -23.45 -8.32
C ILE A 186 -0.61 -22.92 -6.91
N ILE A 187 -1.57 -22.25 -6.26
CA ILE A 187 -1.41 -21.74 -4.89
C ILE A 187 -1.03 -22.86 -3.92
N ALA A 188 -1.63 -24.05 -4.07
CA ALA A 188 -1.34 -25.21 -3.23
C ALA A 188 0.14 -25.63 -3.30
N GLU A 189 0.80 -25.40 -4.43
CA GLU A 189 2.16 -25.85 -4.72
C GLU A 189 3.24 -24.77 -4.50
N TYR A 190 2.88 -23.55 -4.09
CA TYR A 190 3.88 -22.48 -3.92
C TYR A 190 5.07 -22.90 -3.06
N SER A 191 6.26 -22.63 -3.60
CA SER A 191 7.54 -22.86 -2.96
C SER A 191 7.95 -21.66 -2.11
N LEU A 192 8.32 -21.93 -0.85
CA LEU A 192 8.88 -20.90 0.03
C LEU A 192 10.23 -20.37 -0.47
N ASP A 193 11.02 -21.19 -1.15
CA ASP A 193 12.31 -20.76 -1.68
C ASP A 193 12.16 -19.86 -2.91
N ASP A 194 11.13 -20.09 -3.73
CA ASP A 194 10.76 -19.19 -4.82
C ASP A 194 10.23 -17.88 -4.26
N ALA A 195 9.36 -17.92 -3.25
CA ALA A 195 8.87 -16.72 -2.56
C ALA A 195 10.02 -15.90 -1.97
N ARG A 196 10.99 -16.54 -1.29
CA ARG A 196 12.21 -15.87 -0.79
C ARG A 196 13.03 -15.27 -1.91
N THR A 197 13.11 -15.93 -3.06
CA THR A 197 13.87 -15.45 -4.22
C THR A 197 13.19 -14.24 -4.86
N LEU A 198 11.87 -14.32 -5.07
CA LEU A 198 11.07 -13.20 -5.56
C LEU A 198 11.15 -12.01 -4.60
N HIS A 199 11.00 -12.22 -3.29
CA HIS A 199 11.09 -11.16 -2.29
C HIS A 199 12.40 -10.37 -2.38
N ARG A 200 13.55 -11.06 -2.48
CA ARG A 200 14.86 -10.42 -2.67
C ARG A 200 14.95 -9.58 -3.95
N GLN A 201 14.17 -9.91 -4.97
CA GLN A 201 14.14 -9.20 -6.25
C GLN A 201 13.15 -8.03 -6.23
N SER A 202 12.01 -8.18 -5.56
CA SER A 202 10.89 -7.24 -5.61
C SER A 202 10.87 -6.20 -4.48
N HIS A 203 11.37 -6.53 -3.29
CA HIS A 203 11.26 -5.69 -2.09
C HIS A 203 12.51 -4.84 -1.82
N VAL A 204 13.08 -4.23 -2.86
CA VAL A 204 14.30 -3.42 -2.77
C VAL A 204 13.95 -1.96 -2.44
N LEU A 205 14.33 -1.46 -1.25
CA LEU A 205 13.89 -0.14 -0.77
C LEU A 205 14.35 1.00 -1.67
N ARG A 206 15.59 0.93 -2.17
CA ARG A 206 16.15 1.93 -3.11
C ARG A 206 15.43 2.02 -4.46
N GLU A 207 14.54 1.08 -4.79
CA GLU A 207 13.64 1.18 -5.96
C GLU A 207 12.22 1.61 -5.58
N ALA A 208 11.89 1.58 -4.28
CA ALA A 208 10.57 1.88 -3.76
C ALA A 208 10.30 3.39 -3.72
N THR A 209 9.01 3.72 -3.68
CA THR A 209 8.52 5.08 -3.44
C THR A 209 7.82 5.11 -2.08
N LEU A 210 8.26 6.03 -1.21
CA LEU A 210 7.55 6.36 0.02
C LEU A 210 6.67 7.59 -0.22
N LEU A 211 5.36 7.45 -0.05
CA LEU A 211 4.41 8.56 -0.04
C LEU A 211 3.95 8.81 1.40
N VAL A 212 4.04 10.07 1.83
CA VAL A 212 3.66 10.54 3.15
C VAL A 212 2.60 11.62 3.00
N TYR A 213 1.45 11.43 3.63
CA TYR A 213 0.35 12.39 3.62
C TYR A 213 -0.16 12.64 5.04
N GLY A 214 -0.42 13.89 5.42
CA GLY A 214 -1.07 14.20 6.70
C GLY A 214 -0.31 15.18 7.58
N ASN A 215 -0.52 15.11 8.90
CA ASN A 215 -0.02 16.10 9.86
C ASN A 215 1.46 15.95 10.17
N VAL A 216 2.29 16.18 9.16
CA VAL A 216 3.73 16.10 9.22
C VAL A 216 4.31 17.16 8.29
N ASP A 217 5.23 17.95 8.82
CA ASP A 217 5.97 18.92 8.03
C ASP A 217 7.27 18.32 7.44
N LYS A 218 7.90 19.08 6.55
CA LYS A 218 9.13 18.67 5.88
C LYS A 218 10.25 18.34 6.88
N SER A 219 10.45 19.15 7.91
CA SER A 219 11.54 18.97 8.87
C SER A 219 11.35 17.71 9.72
N GLN A 220 10.11 17.41 10.11
CA GLN A 220 9.76 16.19 10.84
C GLN A 220 10.04 14.94 10.02
N LEU A 221 9.65 14.94 8.74
CA LEU A 221 9.91 13.81 7.85
C LEU A 221 11.40 13.65 7.55
N GLU A 222 12.13 14.74 7.27
CA GLU A 222 13.59 14.69 7.07
C GLU A 222 14.32 14.11 8.29
N ALA A 223 13.93 14.50 9.51
CA ALA A 223 14.49 13.94 10.74
C ALA A 223 14.20 12.45 10.90
N ALA A 224 12.96 12.02 10.62
CA ALA A 224 12.59 10.60 10.68
C ALA A 224 13.38 9.76 9.65
N LEU A 225 13.52 10.26 8.41
CA LEU A 225 14.27 9.60 7.34
C LEU A 225 15.76 9.49 7.65
N ALA A 226 16.37 10.55 8.20
CA ALA A 226 17.78 10.56 8.57
C ALA A 226 18.12 9.60 9.71
N ALA A 227 17.14 9.26 10.55
CA ALA A 227 17.29 8.29 11.63
C ALA A 227 17.12 6.83 11.19
N LEU A 228 16.58 6.58 9.99
CA LEU A 228 16.41 5.21 9.48
C LEU A 228 17.75 4.53 9.22
N PRO A 229 17.86 3.22 9.48
CA PRO A 229 19.01 2.46 9.02
C PRO A 229 19.06 2.50 7.49
N ILE A 230 20.23 2.85 6.95
CA ILE A 230 20.44 2.80 5.49
C ILE A 230 20.47 1.34 5.06
N GLU A 231 19.72 1.00 4.01
CA GLU A 231 19.81 -0.31 3.36
C GLU A 231 21.27 -0.56 2.92
N GLN A 232 22.01 -1.34 3.71
CA GLN A 232 23.37 -1.74 3.38
C GLN A 232 23.33 -2.60 2.10
N LYS A 233 24.30 -2.40 1.19
CA LYS A 233 24.55 -3.34 0.09
C LYS A 233 24.92 -4.70 0.69
N THR A 234 23.91 -5.54 0.92
CA THR A 234 23.95 -6.94 1.38
C THR A 234 25.28 -7.41 1.98
N GLY A 235 25.36 -7.35 3.31
CA GLY A 235 26.26 -8.12 4.17
C GLY A 235 25.47 -8.61 5.39
N SER A 236 25.16 -9.91 5.41
CA SER A 236 24.42 -10.67 6.43
C SER A 236 24.52 -10.16 7.89
N SER A 237 23.37 -9.92 8.54
CA SER A 237 23.18 -10.26 9.97
C SER A 237 21.70 -10.49 10.30
N SER A 238 21.42 -11.54 11.07
CA SER A 238 20.09 -12.03 11.45
C SER A 238 19.72 -11.64 12.88
N PHE A 239 18.47 -11.24 13.11
CA PHE A 239 17.83 -11.20 14.44
C PHE A 239 16.56 -12.06 14.39
N LEU A 240 16.38 -12.94 15.40
CA LEU A 240 15.23 -13.83 15.54
C LEU A 240 14.20 -13.23 16.50
N VAL A 241 12.91 -13.27 16.15
CA VAL A 241 11.78 -13.05 17.07
C VAL A 241 10.74 -14.16 16.84
N GLY A 242 10.16 -14.68 17.92
CA GLY A 242 9.26 -15.84 17.94
C GLY A 242 7.81 -15.52 17.56
N PHE A 243 7.11 -16.53 17.03
CA PHE A 243 5.78 -16.43 16.42
C PHE A 243 4.65 -16.99 17.31
N VAL A 244 3.47 -16.37 17.24
CA VAL A 244 2.16 -16.90 17.65
C VAL A 244 1.11 -16.52 16.58
N LYS A 245 0.09 -17.37 16.40
CA LYS A 245 -0.87 -17.44 15.27
C LYS A 245 -1.87 -16.28 15.15
N SER A 246 -2.26 -15.93 13.91
CA SER A 246 -3.47 -15.15 13.63
C SER A 246 -4.07 -15.35 12.23
N LYS A 247 -5.30 -14.82 12.01
CA LYS A 247 -6.11 -14.88 10.77
C LYS A 247 -6.14 -13.50 10.11
N CYS A 248 -5.89 -13.40 8.80
CA CYS A 248 -5.99 -12.15 8.02
C CYS A 248 -7.03 -12.20 6.89
N ILE A 249 -7.54 -11.01 6.53
CA ILE A 249 -8.40 -10.73 5.37
C ILE A 249 -7.77 -9.52 4.66
N PHE A 250 -7.01 -9.72 3.58
CA PHE A 250 -6.38 -8.65 2.78
C PHE A 250 -7.31 -8.14 1.67
N GLU A 251 -7.09 -6.91 1.20
CA GLU A 251 -7.75 -6.33 0.02
C GLU A 251 -6.84 -6.36 -1.23
N CYS A 252 -6.98 -7.42 -2.05
CA CYS A 252 -6.57 -7.43 -3.47
C CYS A 252 -7.44 -6.53 -4.36
#